data_AF-A0ABD3BJD9-F1
#
_entry.id   AF-A0ABD3BJD9-F1
#
_cell.length_a   1.000
_cell.length_b   1.000
_cell.length_c   1.000
_cell.angle_alpha   90.00
_cell.angle_beta   90.00
_cell.angle_gamma   90.00
#
_symmetry.space_group_name_H-M   'P 1'
#
loop_
_entity.id
_entity.type
_entity.pdbx_description
1 polymer ?
#
loop_
_entity_poly.entity_id
_entity_poly.type
_entity_poly.pdbx_seq_one_letter_code
_entity_poly.pdbx_strand_id
1 'polypeptide(L)'
;MVAEDVAAFIPQSHIVKYILGRALGGKVGRASAGWDIGITKVRLFPSPIFTSIKMPDSLSIIECHRDEVWELPPEVEVLAWSDKTGIEMFKYGDHMMGIQGHPEYSKDILLHLIDRLFNRDLIEESVAEVAKTKLDASEADEEAWKKLCTGFLKGRL
;
A
#
# COMPACT_ATOMS: atom_id res chain seq x y z
N MET A 1 12.34 30.67 4.31
CA MET A 1 12.30 30.52 2.85
C MET A 1 11.67 29.17 2.60
N VAL A 2 10.40 29.24 2.22
CA VAL A 2 9.42 28.20 1.88
C VAL A 2 9.99 26.90 1.33
N ALA A 3 9.67 25.77 1.97
CA ALA A 3 9.65 24.46 1.31
C ALA A 3 8.24 24.29 0.75
N GLU A 4 8.10 24.74 -0.49
CA GLU A 4 6.88 24.61 -1.29
C GLU A 4 6.57 23.14 -1.57
N ASP A 5 5.29 22.82 -1.43
CA ASP A 5 4.51 21.81 -2.16
C ASP A 5 5.30 20.90 -3.11
N VAL A 6 5.64 19.70 -2.63
CA VAL A 6 5.97 18.57 -3.52
C VAL A 6 4.79 17.58 -3.51
N ALA A 7 3.60 18.11 -3.82
CA ALA A 7 2.50 17.29 -4.32
C ALA A 7 2.63 17.20 -5.85
N ALA A 8 3.71 16.58 -6.32
CA ALA A 8 3.89 16.27 -7.73
C ALA A 8 3.13 14.97 -8.05
N PHE A 9 1.99 15.14 -8.70
CA PHE A 9 1.12 14.09 -9.24
C PHE A 9 1.86 13.29 -10.32
N ILE A 10 2.52 12.19 -9.93
CA ILE A 10 3.05 11.14 -10.79
C ILE A 10 2.54 9.81 -10.20
N PRO A 11 2.11 8.82 -11.01
CA PRO A 11 1.58 7.52 -10.54
C PRO A 11 2.70 6.62 -9.96
N GLN A 12 3.32 7.08 -8.87
CA GLN A 12 4.48 6.49 -8.18
C GLN A 12 4.18 6.40 -6.68
N SER A 13 2.98 5.96 -6.31
CA SER A 13 2.61 5.63 -4.93
C SER A 13 3.55 4.57 -4.33
N HIS A 14 4.11 3.64 -5.15
CA HIS A 14 5.51 3.14 -5.09
C HIS A 14 6.45 3.82 -4.10
N ILE A 15 6.86 5.00 -4.51
CA ILE A 15 8.03 5.70 -4.01
C ILE A 15 7.68 6.45 -2.73
N VAL A 16 6.44 6.94 -2.61
CA VAL A 16 6.06 7.85 -1.51
C VAL A 16 6.12 7.17 -0.15
N LYS A 17 5.55 5.97 0.04
CA LYS A 17 5.61 5.27 1.33
C LYS A 17 7.03 4.78 1.68
N TYR A 18 7.79 4.31 0.70
CA TYR A 18 9.16 3.85 0.92
C TYR A 18 10.08 5.01 1.32
N ILE A 19 9.93 6.16 0.65
CA ILE A 19 10.62 7.40 1.03
C ILE A 19 10.14 7.88 2.39
N LEU A 20 8.83 7.85 2.67
CA LEU A 20 8.28 8.26 3.95
C LEU A 20 8.83 7.41 5.10
N GLY A 21 8.86 6.08 4.92
CA GLY A 21 9.49 5.16 5.88
C GLY A 21 10.94 5.52 6.16
N ARG A 22 11.75 5.79 5.11
CA ARG A 22 13.13 6.28 5.29
C ARG A 22 13.21 7.63 5.98
N ALA A 23 12.36 8.58 5.61
CA ALA A 23 12.37 9.94 6.13
C ALA A 23 12.04 9.96 7.63
N LEU A 24 11.17 9.04 8.06
CA LEU A 24 10.85 8.82 9.47
C LEU A 24 11.95 8.05 10.22
N GLY A 25 13.04 7.63 9.57
CA GLY A 25 14.12 6.86 10.20
C GLY A 25 13.88 5.34 10.23
N GLY A 26 12.89 4.86 9.50
CA GLY A 26 12.60 3.44 9.33
C GLY A 26 13.65 2.72 8.46
N LYS A 27 13.70 1.39 8.61
CA LYS A 27 14.47 0.51 7.73
C LYS A 27 13.58 0.06 6.59
N VAL A 28 14.12 0.10 5.39
CA VAL A 28 13.40 -0.24 4.16
C VAL A 28 14.30 -1.09 3.28
N GLY A 29 13.71 -1.92 2.43
CA GLY A 29 14.47 -2.76 1.53
C GLY A 29 13.60 -3.54 0.57
N ARG A 30 14.23 -4.43 -0.21
CA ARG A 30 13.53 -5.35 -1.10
C ARG A 30 12.85 -6.44 -0.30
N ALA A 31 11.59 -6.72 -0.60
CA ALA A 31 10.86 -7.84 -0.01
C ALA A 31 11.61 -9.16 -0.26
N SER A 32 11.82 -9.93 0.81
CA SER A 32 12.49 -11.24 0.74
C SER A 32 11.68 -12.26 -0.05
N ALA A 33 10.35 -12.13 -0.03
CA ALA A 33 9.39 -12.92 -0.80
C ALA A 33 9.31 -12.52 -2.30
N GLY A 34 10.09 -11.53 -2.74
CA GLY A 34 10.04 -11.02 -4.10
C GLY A 34 8.85 -10.10 -4.35
N TRP A 35 8.40 -10.03 -5.60
CA TRP A 35 7.32 -9.15 -6.02
C TRP A 35 5.99 -9.50 -5.35
N ASP A 36 5.26 -8.50 -4.84
CA ASP A 36 3.83 -8.60 -4.57
C ASP A 36 3.00 -7.90 -5.62
N ILE A 37 2.22 -8.69 -6.35
CA ILE A 37 1.44 -8.26 -7.49
C ILE A 37 0.11 -9.02 -7.47
N GLY A 38 -0.99 -8.28 -7.48
CA GLY A 38 -2.35 -8.82 -7.45
C GLY A 38 -3.18 -8.21 -6.33
N ILE A 39 -4.27 -8.87 -5.98
CA ILE A 39 -5.10 -8.46 -4.85
C ILE A 39 -4.64 -9.19 -3.59
N THR A 40 -4.32 -8.43 -2.55
CA THR A 40 -3.90 -8.93 -1.24
C THR A 40 -4.90 -8.51 -0.18
N LYS A 41 -5.24 -9.44 0.71
CA LYS A 41 -6.06 -9.15 1.89
C LYS A 41 -5.16 -8.67 3.03
N VAL A 42 -5.27 -7.40 3.40
CA VAL A 42 -4.59 -6.80 4.54
C VAL A 42 -5.47 -6.85 5.77
N ARG A 43 -4.87 -7.07 6.94
CA ARG A 43 -5.53 -7.11 8.25
C ARG A 43 -5.22 -5.82 8.99
N LEU A 44 -6.25 -5.16 9.49
CA LEU A 44 -6.12 -3.93 10.26
C LEU A 44 -5.85 -4.28 11.72
N PHE A 45 -4.94 -3.55 12.36
CA PHE A 45 -4.81 -3.63 13.81
C PHE A 45 -6.04 -2.99 14.47
N PRO A 46 -6.54 -3.53 15.59
CA PRO A 46 -7.63 -2.91 16.32
C PRO A 46 -7.26 -1.49 16.73
N SER A 47 -8.08 -0.52 16.31
CA SER A 47 -7.93 0.89 16.66
C SER A 47 -9.30 1.50 16.97
N PRO A 48 -9.43 2.31 18.04
CA PRO A 48 -10.70 3.00 18.36
C PRO A 48 -11.24 3.80 17.17
N ILE A 49 -10.33 4.33 16.36
CA ILE A 49 -10.63 5.10 15.18
C ILE A 49 -11.33 4.23 14.12
N PHE A 50 -10.78 3.04 13.82
CA PHE A 50 -11.40 2.08 12.90
C PHE A 50 -12.77 1.62 13.40
N THR A 51 -12.93 1.40 14.71
CA THR A 51 -14.22 1.09 15.31
C THR A 51 -15.23 2.23 15.10
N SER A 52 -14.82 3.49 15.32
CA SER A 52 -15.70 4.66 15.19
C SER A 52 -16.27 4.83 13.78
N ILE A 53 -15.47 4.52 12.76
CA ILE A 53 -15.87 4.58 11.36
C ILE A 53 -16.44 3.26 10.83
N LYS A 54 -16.61 2.24 11.69
CA LYS A 54 -17.09 0.90 11.35
C LYS A 54 -16.29 0.27 10.21
N MET A 55 -14.97 0.34 10.30
CA MET A 55 -14.07 -0.34 9.36
C MET A 55 -14.07 -1.85 9.66
N PRO A 56 -14.09 -2.74 8.65
CA PRO A 56 -13.89 -4.17 8.87
C PRO A 56 -12.48 -4.48 9.38
N ASP A 57 -12.28 -5.66 9.96
CA ASP A 57 -10.98 -6.11 10.47
C ASP A 57 -9.94 -6.37 9.37
N SER A 58 -10.37 -6.39 8.11
CA SER A 58 -9.52 -6.63 6.95
C SER A 58 -10.10 -5.99 5.70
N LEU A 59 -9.23 -5.57 4.78
CA LEU A 59 -9.56 -5.02 3.48
C LEU A 59 -8.72 -5.67 2.39
N SER A 60 -9.26 -5.79 1.19
CA SER A 60 -8.55 -6.24 0.01
C SER A 60 -8.05 -5.04 -0.77
N ILE A 61 -6.80 -5.06 -1.22
CA ILE A 61 -6.13 -3.95 -1.91
C ILE A 61 -5.29 -4.50 -3.07
N ILE A 62 -5.08 -3.67 -4.09
CA ILE A 62 -4.15 -3.99 -5.18
C ILE A 62 -2.71 -3.71 -4.73
N GLU A 63 -1.86 -4.72 -4.84
CA GLU A 63 -0.42 -4.64 -4.62
C GLU A 63 0.34 -4.71 -5.95
N CYS A 64 1.47 -3.98 -6.05
CA CYS A 64 2.36 -4.02 -7.21
C CYS A 64 3.82 -3.64 -6.88
N HIS A 65 4.35 -4.06 -5.74
CA HIS A 65 5.66 -3.61 -5.25
C HIS A 65 6.69 -4.74 -5.12
N ARG A 66 7.97 -4.35 -5.04
CA ARG A 66 9.08 -5.23 -4.66
C ARG A 66 9.88 -4.70 -3.48
N ASP A 67 9.62 -3.46 -3.09
CA ASP A 67 10.25 -2.76 -2.00
C ASP A 67 9.21 -2.53 -0.89
N GLU A 68 9.63 -2.62 0.35
CA GLU A 68 8.77 -2.54 1.53
C GLU A 68 9.48 -1.83 2.69
N VAL A 69 8.70 -1.39 3.67
CA VAL A 69 9.20 -0.91 4.95
C VAL A 69 9.30 -2.10 5.90
N TRP A 70 10.49 -2.33 6.45
CA TRP A 70 10.76 -3.44 7.37
C TRP A 70 10.55 -3.05 8.83
N GLU A 71 11.01 -1.85 9.19
CA GLU A 71 10.94 -1.35 10.55
C GLU A 71 10.61 0.14 10.52
N LEU A 72 9.82 0.57 11.49
CA LEU A 72 9.50 1.98 11.73
C LEU A 72 9.87 2.32 13.17
N PRO A 73 10.21 3.59 13.46
CA PRO A 73 10.52 3.99 14.83
C PRO A 73 9.25 3.95 15.71
N PRO A 74 9.38 3.91 17.05
CA PRO A 74 8.25 3.72 17.97
C PRO A 74 7.14 4.79 17.89
N GLU A 75 7.46 5.98 17.39
CA GLU A 75 6.52 7.10 17.24
C GLU A 75 5.57 6.93 16.05
N VAL A 76 5.82 5.95 15.18
CA VAL A 76 4.99 5.65 14.02
C VAL A 76 4.10 4.46 14.34
N GLU A 77 2.79 4.67 14.20
CA GLU A 77 1.78 3.65 14.47
C GLU A 77 1.59 2.78 13.22
N VAL A 78 1.83 1.46 13.34
CA VAL A 78 1.48 0.50 12.28
C VAL A 78 0.01 0.15 12.40
N LEU A 79 -0.72 0.30 11.31
CA LEU A 79 -2.17 0.19 11.26
C LEU A 79 -2.66 -1.06 10.52
N ALA A 80 -1.85 -1.64 9.63
CA ALA A 80 -2.20 -2.84 8.89
C ALA A 80 -0.99 -3.70 8.51
N TRP A 81 -1.25 -4.99 8.30
CA TRP A 81 -0.25 -6.00 7.92
C TRP A 81 -0.90 -7.10 7.05
N SER A 82 -0.10 -7.87 6.33
CA SER A 82 -0.52 -9.08 5.61
C SER A 82 0.42 -10.25 5.90
N ASP A 83 0.10 -11.43 5.38
CA ASP A 83 0.99 -12.60 5.50
C ASP A 83 2.31 -12.41 4.75
N LYS A 84 2.36 -11.46 3.81
CA LYS A 84 3.54 -11.22 2.96
C LYS A 84 4.32 -9.97 3.37
N THR A 85 3.63 -8.93 3.82
CA THR A 85 4.23 -7.65 4.19
C THR A 85 3.84 -7.29 5.62
N GLY A 86 4.83 -7.09 6.50
CA GLY A 86 4.60 -6.79 7.91
C GLY A 86 4.04 -5.39 8.18
N ILE A 87 4.29 -4.43 7.29
CA ILE A 87 3.87 -3.03 7.40
C ILE A 87 3.15 -2.65 6.11
N GLU A 88 1.83 -2.88 6.07
CA GLU A 88 0.99 -2.53 4.92
C GLU A 88 0.45 -1.11 5.01
N MET A 89 0.27 -0.62 6.24
CA MET A 89 -0.21 0.74 6.48
C MET A 89 0.36 1.26 7.80
N PHE A 90 0.73 2.53 7.82
CA PHE A 90 1.21 3.21 9.02
C PHE A 90 0.82 4.68 9.04
N LYS A 91 0.82 5.31 10.21
CA LYS A 91 0.66 6.75 10.36
C LYS A 91 1.64 7.36 11.36
N TYR A 92 1.97 8.62 11.14
CA TYR A 92 2.77 9.43 12.05
C TYR A 92 1.96 10.65 12.47
N GLY A 93 1.42 10.61 13.70
CA GLY A 93 0.38 11.54 14.15
C GLY A 93 -0.81 11.58 13.19
N ASP A 94 -1.41 12.76 13.04
CA ASP A 94 -2.62 12.98 12.23
C ASP A 94 -2.33 13.62 10.86
N HIS A 95 -1.07 13.66 10.44
CA HIS A 95 -0.61 14.45 9.28
C HIS A 95 0.15 13.64 8.24
N MET A 96 0.59 12.42 8.56
CA MET A 96 1.21 11.51 7.58
C MET A 96 0.63 10.11 7.70
N MET A 97 0.29 9.52 6.56
CA MET A 97 -0.11 8.11 6.45
C MET A 97 0.55 7.51 5.21
N GLY A 98 1.10 6.31 5.37
CA GLY A 98 1.63 5.49 4.28
C GLY A 98 0.78 4.24 4.09
N ILE A 99 0.49 3.90 2.84
CA ILE A 99 -0.16 2.64 2.44
C ILE A 99 0.77 1.98 1.41
N GLN A 100 1.05 0.70 1.61
CA GLN A 100 1.92 -0.09 0.73
C GLN A 100 1.21 -0.38 -0.60
N GLY A 101 -0.02 -0.87 -0.53
CA GLY A 101 -0.89 -1.06 -1.70
C GLY A 101 -1.45 0.22 -2.32
N HIS A 102 -2.31 0.01 -3.31
CA HIS A 102 -2.83 1.02 -4.22
C HIS A 102 -4.35 1.12 -4.16
N PRO A 103 -4.89 1.90 -3.22
CA PRO A 103 -6.33 2.17 -3.20
C PRO A 103 -6.80 2.96 -4.44
N GLU A 104 -5.87 3.54 -5.20
CA GLU A 104 -6.13 4.29 -6.44
C GLU A 104 -6.02 3.46 -7.73
N TYR A 105 -5.59 2.19 -7.64
CA TYR A 105 -5.47 1.33 -8.82
C TYR A 105 -6.79 0.64 -9.14
N SER A 106 -7.04 0.47 -10.43
CA SER A 106 -8.02 -0.47 -10.97
C SER A 106 -7.33 -1.73 -11.47
N LYS A 107 -8.12 -2.79 -11.74
CA LYS A 107 -7.62 -4.01 -12.37
C LYS A 107 -6.94 -3.74 -13.71
N ASP A 108 -7.51 -2.87 -14.54
CA ASP A 108 -6.94 -2.51 -15.83
C ASP A 108 -5.56 -1.84 -15.71
N ILE A 109 -5.37 -1.00 -14.68
CA ILE A 109 -4.06 -0.42 -14.39
C ILE A 109 -3.08 -1.52 -14.01
N LEU A 110 -3.48 -2.45 -13.14
CA LEU A 110 -2.61 -3.55 -12.71
C LEU A 110 -2.23 -4.48 -13.88
N LEU A 111 -3.17 -4.83 -14.76
CA LEU A 111 -2.90 -5.64 -15.95
C LEU A 111 -1.84 -4.98 -16.83
N HIS A 112 -1.99 -3.69 -17.13
CA HIS A 112 -0.99 -2.96 -17.91
C HIS A 112 0.38 -2.89 -17.21
N LEU A 113 0.41 -2.81 -15.87
CA LEU A 113 1.66 -2.83 -15.11
C LEU A 113 2.32 -4.21 -15.16
N ILE A 114 1.56 -5.30 -15.02
CA ILE A 114 2.05 -6.68 -15.15
C ILE A 114 2.72 -6.86 -16.51
N ASP A 115 2.04 -6.49 -17.60
CA ASP A 115 2.59 -6.63 -18.95
C ASP A 115 3.84 -5.78 -19.15
N ARG A 116 3.90 -4.57 -18.58
CA ARG A 116 5.11 -3.72 -18.62
C ARG A 116 6.27 -4.31 -17.83
N LEU A 117 6.02 -4.90 -16.67
CA LEU A 117 7.05 -5.54 -15.85
C LEU A 117 7.61 -6.79 -16.56
N PHE A 118 6.73 -7.59 -17.17
CA PHE A 118 7.10 -8.78 -17.93
C PHE A 118 7.93 -8.41 -19.18
N ASN A 119 7.45 -7.47 -20.00
CA ASN A 119 8.15 -7.03 -21.22
C ASN A 119 9.50 -6.34 -20.97
N ARG A 120 9.81 -6.01 -19.71
CA ARG A 120 11.09 -5.43 -19.27
C ARG A 120 11.99 -6.44 -18.54
N ASP A 121 11.62 -7.71 -18.55
CA ASP A 121 12.34 -8.79 -17.87
C ASP A 121 12.49 -8.54 -16.35
N LEU A 122 11.54 -7.83 -15.72
CA LEU A 122 11.56 -7.53 -14.29
C LEU A 122 10.83 -8.58 -13.45
N ILE A 123 9.94 -9.35 -14.08
CA ILE A 123 9.21 -10.49 -13.53
C ILE A 123 9.25 -11.66 -14.53
N GLU A 124 9.20 -12.88 -14.01
CA GLU A 124 9.07 -14.08 -14.83
C GLU A 124 7.63 -14.27 -15.32
N GLU A 125 7.45 -15.04 -16.39
CA GLU A 125 6.12 -15.41 -16.91
C GLU A 125 5.24 -16.05 -15.84
N SER A 126 5.82 -16.93 -15.02
CA SER A 126 5.14 -17.59 -13.90
C SER A 126 4.53 -16.58 -12.90
N VAL A 127 5.26 -15.49 -12.62
CA VAL A 127 4.80 -14.42 -11.71
C VAL A 127 3.68 -13.62 -12.37
N ALA A 128 3.81 -13.30 -13.66
CA ALA A 128 2.78 -12.58 -14.40
C ALA A 128 1.45 -13.34 -14.46
N GLU A 129 1.49 -14.65 -14.76
CA GLU A 129 0.30 -15.50 -14.85
C GLU A 129 -0.39 -15.68 -13.48
N VAL A 130 0.38 -15.86 -12.41
CA VAL A 130 -0.18 -15.91 -11.04
C VAL A 130 -0.83 -14.58 -10.67
N ALA A 131 -0.21 -13.45 -11.00
CA ALA A 131 -0.77 -12.14 -10.72
C ALA A 131 -2.09 -11.90 -11.47
N LYS A 132 -2.16 -12.25 -12.76
CA LYS A 132 -3.39 -12.18 -13.57
C LYS A 132 -4.50 -13.07 -13.00
N THR A 133 -4.16 -14.31 -12.64
CA THR A 133 -5.12 -15.25 -12.01
C THR A 133 -5.70 -14.70 -10.70
N LYS A 134 -4.85 -14.13 -9.83
CA LYS A 134 -5.31 -13.51 -8.57
C LYS A 134 -6.23 -12.32 -8.81
N LEU A 135 -5.93 -11.53 -9.83
CA LEU A 135 -6.71 -10.36 -10.20
C LEU A 135 -8.11 -10.75 -10.67
N ASP A 136 -8.27 -11.86 -11.39
CA ASP A 136 -9.57 -12.36 -11.83
C ASP A 136 -10.39 -12.97 -10.70
N ALA A 137 -9.74 -13.52 -9.66
CA ALA A 137 -10.40 -14.27 -8.60
C ALA A 137 -11.04 -13.41 -7.49
N SER A 138 -10.71 -12.12 -7.41
CA SER A 138 -11.14 -11.26 -6.28
C SER A 138 -11.28 -9.80 -6.68
N GLU A 139 -11.86 -8.98 -5.81
CA GLU A 139 -12.01 -7.53 -6.00
C GLU A 139 -11.35 -6.78 -4.85
N ALA A 140 -10.86 -5.57 -5.12
CA ALA A 140 -10.39 -4.67 -4.07
C ALA A 140 -11.57 -3.99 -3.37
N ASP A 141 -11.42 -3.68 -2.08
CA ASP A 141 -12.44 -2.99 -1.29
C ASP A 141 -12.38 -1.47 -1.51
N GLU A 142 -12.51 -1.03 -2.77
CA GLU A 142 -12.26 0.35 -3.23
C GLU A 142 -13.00 1.40 -2.39
N GLU A 143 -14.30 1.22 -2.15
CA GLU A 143 -15.11 2.17 -1.39
C GLU A 143 -14.71 2.24 0.09
N ALA A 144 -14.26 1.13 0.68
CA ALA A 144 -13.78 1.12 2.06
C ALA A 144 -12.43 1.85 2.17
N TRP A 145 -11.52 1.63 1.23
CA TRP A 145 -10.25 2.34 1.14
C TRP A 145 -10.42 3.83 0.90
N LYS A 146 -11.32 4.20 -0.01
CA LYS A 146 -11.67 5.59 -0.27
C LYS A 146 -12.22 6.28 0.97
N LYS A 147 -13.10 5.60 1.72
CA LYS A 147 -13.61 6.08 3.00
C LYS A 147 -12.51 6.25 4.03
N LEU A 148 -11.58 5.30 4.13
CA LEU A 148 -10.42 5.37 5.02
C LEU A 148 -9.54 6.58 4.67
N CYS A 149 -9.08 6.67 3.42
CA CYS A 149 -8.20 7.76 2.97
C CYS A 149 -8.86 9.14 3.15
N THR A 150 -10.14 9.25 2.80
CA THR A 150 -10.89 10.50 2.98
C THR A 150 -11.09 10.84 4.46
N GLY A 151 -11.25 9.83 5.33
CA GLY A 151 -11.34 10.03 6.77
C GLY A 151 -10.05 10.60 7.35
N PHE A 152 -8.90 10.07 6.93
CA PHE A 152 -7.58 10.57 7.31
C PHE A 152 -7.38 12.02 6.87
N LEU A 153 -7.64 12.33 5.60
CA LEU A 153 -7.52 13.70 5.06
C LEU A 153 -8.44 14.72 5.75
N LYS A 154 -9.50 14.26 6.41
CA LYS A 154 -10.44 15.12 7.16
C LYS A 154 -10.13 15.19 8.65
N GLY A 155 -9.01 14.61 9.11
CA GLY A 155 -8.63 14.56 10.53
C GLY A 155 -9.60 13.72 11.38
N ARG A 156 -10.22 12.71 10.78
CA ARG A 156 -11.14 11.77 11.47
C ARG A 156 -10.47 10.43 11.76
N LEU A 157 -9.16 10.34 11.51
CA LEU A 157 -8.36 9.13 11.52
C LEU A 157 -6.97 9.40 12.11
#